data_AF-A0A0G1NM48-F1
#
_entry.id   AF-A0A0G1NM48-F1
#
_cell.length_a   1.000
_cell.length_b   1.000
_cell.length_c   1.000
_cell.angle_alpha   90.00
_cell.angle_beta   90.00
_cell.angle_gamma   90.00
#
_symmetry.space_group_name_H-M   'P 1'
#
loop_
_entity.id
_entity.type
_entity.pdbx_description
1 polymer ?
#
loop_
_entity_poly.entity_id
_entity_poly.type
_entity_poly.pdbx_seq_one_letter_code
_entity_poly.pdbx_strand_id
1 'polypeptide(L)'
;MLQYVYYHAYIRGTPKRGPIVITHGQLCKVKPSLLKELNKQINFVDRWVYLSTKALKHIHDRHIFDKNSPDDFKIILDSLTQIIKYPDEVRKNHKSKRGDFLFIKKINNYTYYVSLEVINASNLDVVSASVTGTKYIEKLLLLWSWDPANPPS
;
A
#
# COMPACT_ATOMS: atom_id res chain seq x y z
N MET A 1 -3.98 4.23 -15.86
CA MET A 1 -4.06 4.18 -14.38
C MET A 1 -2.83 4.89 -13.83
N LEU A 2 -2.96 5.85 -12.91
CA LEU A 2 -1.91 6.82 -12.51
C LEU A 2 -0.52 6.21 -12.29
N GLN A 3 -0.43 5.06 -11.62
CA GLN A 3 0.82 4.39 -11.29
C GLN A 3 1.63 3.99 -12.54
N TYR A 4 0.97 3.62 -13.63
CA TYR A 4 1.64 3.32 -14.91
C TYR A 4 2.19 4.58 -15.57
N VAL A 5 1.44 5.67 -15.53
CA VAL A 5 1.90 6.97 -16.05
C VAL A 5 3.18 7.38 -15.30
N TYR A 6 3.17 7.27 -13.97
CA TYR A 6 4.34 7.61 -13.17
C TYR A 6 5.52 6.66 -13.39
N TYR A 7 5.26 5.36 -13.50
CA TYR A 7 6.31 4.38 -13.77
C TYR A 7 7.02 4.69 -15.08
N HIS A 8 6.27 4.87 -16.17
CA HIS A 8 6.83 5.11 -17.49
C HIS A 8 7.49 6.48 -17.63
N ALA A 9 6.92 7.52 -17.04
CA ALA A 9 7.43 8.88 -17.18
C ALA A 9 8.65 9.18 -16.29
N TYR A 10 8.72 8.60 -15.08
CA TYR A 10 9.69 9.06 -14.07
C TYR A 10 10.59 7.98 -13.47
N ILE A 11 10.28 6.69 -13.64
CA ILE A 11 10.94 5.63 -12.86
C ILE A 11 11.61 4.58 -13.75
N ARG A 12 10.98 4.19 -14.85
CA ARG A 12 11.51 3.17 -15.76
C ARG A 12 12.88 3.59 -16.28
N GLY A 13 13.87 2.70 -16.14
CA GLY A 13 15.25 2.95 -16.59
C GLY A 13 16.09 3.81 -15.63
N THR A 14 15.54 4.28 -14.51
CA THR A 14 16.33 5.00 -13.51
C THR A 14 17.25 4.04 -12.72
N PRO A 15 18.47 4.45 -12.37
CA PRO A 15 19.37 3.62 -11.56
C PRO A 15 18.84 3.47 -10.13
N LYS A 16 19.33 2.45 -9.41
CA LYS A 16 19.03 2.24 -7.98
C LYS A 16 19.35 3.51 -7.19
N ARG A 17 18.38 4.05 -6.43
CA ARG A 17 18.51 5.33 -5.70
C ARG A 17 18.87 6.55 -6.56
N GLY A 18 18.64 6.48 -7.87
CA GLY A 18 18.80 7.62 -8.77
C GLY A 18 17.82 8.76 -8.46
N PRO A 19 18.17 10.01 -8.84
CA PRO A 19 17.27 11.15 -8.71
C PRO A 19 16.02 10.95 -9.58
N ILE A 20 14.89 11.45 -9.09
CA ILE A 20 13.62 11.47 -9.81
C ILE A 20 12.92 12.80 -9.55
N VAL A 21 12.04 13.21 -10.48
CA VAL A 21 11.10 14.30 -10.23
C VAL A 21 10.06 13.84 -9.21
N ILE A 22 9.83 14.65 -8.17
CA ILE A 22 8.80 14.39 -7.17
C ILE A 22 7.46 14.89 -7.71
N THR A 23 6.54 13.97 -7.95
CA THR A 23 5.16 14.27 -8.34
C THR A 23 4.22 13.43 -7.48
N HIS A 24 3.05 13.96 -7.18
CA HIS A 24 2.06 13.37 -6.28
C HIS A 24 0.69 13.43 -6.92
N GLY A 25 -0.03 12.30 -6.96
CA GLY A 25 -1.31 12.22 -7.65
C GLY A 25 -2.32 11.34 -6.92
N GLN A 26 -3.60 11.64 -7.16
CA GLN A 26 -4.72 10.89 -6.59
C GLN A 26 -4.83 9.52 -7.25
N LEU A 27 -4.65 8.47 -6.46
CA LEU A 27 -4.72 7.09 -6.94
C LEU A 27 -6.15 6.56 -6.89
N CYS A 28 -6.80 6.62 -5.73
CA CYS A 28 -8.15 6.11 -5.52
C CYS A 28 -8.77 6.61 -4.20
N LYS A 29 -10.00 6.21 -3.90
CA LYS A 29 -10.64 6.41 -2.59
C LYS A 29 -10.78 5.10 -1.82
N VAL A 30 -10.54 5.13 -0.51
CA VAL A 30 -10.93 4.06 0.42
C VAL A 30 -12.45 3.98 0.51
N LYS A 31 -13.00 2.76 0.69
CA LYS A 31 -14.44 2.57 0.90
C LYS A 31 -14.91 3.26 2.20
N PRO A 32 -16.11 3.85 2.23
CA PRO A 32 -16.61 4.51 3.44
C PRO A 32 -16.73 3.56 4.64
N SER A 33 -17.04 2.28 4.42
CA SER A 33 -17.06 1.26 5.48
C SER A 33 -15.68 1.06 6.13
N LEU A 34 -14.62 1.03 5.32
CA LEU A 34 -13.24 0.92 5.81
C LEU A 34 -12.80 2.18 6.54
N LEU A 35 -13.16 3.36 6.04
CA LEU A 35 -12.83 4.63 6.71
C LEU A 35 -13.30 4.65 8.17
N LYS A 36 -14.53 4.16 8.43
CA LYS A 36 -15.07 4.08 9.79
C LYS A 36 -14.18 3.25 10.72
N GLU A 37 -13.67 2.13 10.24
CA GLU A 37 -12.78 1.26 11.01
C GLU A 37 -11.40 1.89 11.24
N LEU A 38 -10.84 2.55 10.22
CA LEU A 38 -9.57 3.25 10.33
C LEU A 38 -9.63 4.43 11.31
N ASN A 39 -10.73 5.18 11.31
CA ASN A 39 -10.94 6.32 12.20
C ASN A 39 -11.07 5.95 13.68
N LYS A 40 -11.29 4.66 14.02
CA LYS A 40 -11.17 4.17 15.40
C LYS A 40 -9.72 4.18 15.90
N GLN A 41 -8.74 4.19 14.99
CA GLN A 41 -7.31 4.14 15.31
C GLN A 41 -6.65 5.51 15.18
N ILE A 42 -6.85 6.18 14.05
CA ILE A 42 -6.32 7.51 13.75
C ILE A 42 -7.40 8.25 12.98
N ASN A 43 -7.83 9.41 13.49
CA ASN A 43 -8.87 10.20 12.86
C ASN A 43 -8.33 10.96 11.64
N PHE A 44 -8.95 10.77 10.48
CA PHE A 44 -8.72 11.58 9.28
C PHE A 44 -10.01 11.73 8.47
N VAL A 45 -10.08 12.82 7.70
CA VAL A 45 -11.34 13.28 7.09
C VAL A 45 -11.51 12.76 5.67
N ASP A 46 -10.43 12.71 4.90
CA ASP A 46 -10.49 12.39 3.48
C ASP A 46 -10.29 10.90 3.20
N ARG A 47 -10.94 10.39 2.17
CA ARG A 47 -10.80 9.01 1.69
C ARG A 47 -9.78 8.88 0.57
N TRP A 48 -9.29 9.99 0.02
CA TRP A 48 -8.33 9.97 -1.07
C TRP A 48 -7.01 9.35 -0.62
N VAL A 49 -6.55 8.42 -1.45
CA VAL A 49 -5.25 7.77 -1.36
C VAL A 49 -4.42 8.28 -2.50
N TYR A 50 -3.23 8.76 -2.19
CA TYR A 50 -2.31 9.34 -3.14
C TYR A 50 -1.08 8.45 -3.31
N LEU A 51 -0.45 8.60 -4.47
CA LEU A 51 0.81 7.96 -4.81
C LEU A 51 1.80 9.03 -5.22
N SER A 52 2.99 9.02 -4.61
CA SER A 52 4.11 9.84 -5.07
C SER A 52 5.05 9.02 -5.95
N THR A 53 5.75 9.69 -6.88
CA THR A 53 6.86 9.09 -7.64
C THR A 53 7.95 8.57 -6.70
N LYS A 54 8.17 9.23 -5.55
CA LYS A 54 9.08 8.78 -4.49
C LYS A 54 8.67 7.43 -3.91
N ALA A 55 7.40 7.25 -3.55
CA ALA A 55 6.92 5.97 -3.03
C ALA A 55 6.97 4.88 -4.10
N LEU A 56 6.57 5.20 -5.33
CA LEU A 56 6.63 4.25 -6.43
C LEU A 56 8.07 3.84 -6.78
N LYS A 57 9.03 4.78 -6.71
CA LYS A 57 10.47 4.51 -6.87
C LYS A 57 11.00 3.62 -5.75
N HIS A 58 10.58 3.85 -4.50
CA HIS A 58 10.93 2.98 -3.39
C HIS A 58 10.42 1.55 -3.62
N ILE A 59 9.16 1.39 -4.05
CA ILE A 59 8.58 0.09 -4.39
C ILE A 59 9.36 -0.56 -5.53
N HIS A 60 9.64 0.18 -6.60
CA HIS A 60 10.43 -0.28 -7.74
C HIS A 60 11.80 -0.77 -7.29
N ASP A 61 12.58 0.05 -6.61
CA ASP A 61 13.97 -0.28 -6.26
C ASP A 61 14.05 -1.49 -5.34
N ARG A 62 13.11 -1.61 -4.41
CA ARG A 62 12.99 -2.76 -3.52
C ARG A 62 12.83 -4.07 -4.30
N HIS A 63 12.01 -4.09 -5.35
CA HIS A 63 11.72 -5.34 -6.06
C HIS A 63 12.70 -5.58 -7.20
N ILE A 64 13.08 -4.55 -7.95
CA ILE A 64 14.00 -4.67 -9.09
C ILE A 64 15.44 -4.85 -8.64
N PHE A 65 15.89 -4.15 -7.58
CA PHE A 65 17.31 -4.17 -7.20
C PHE A 65 17.60 -4.84 -5.85
N ASP A 66 16.72 -4.74 -4.85
CA ASP A 66 17.01 -5.33 -3.53
C ASP A 66 16.59 -6.80 -3.44
N LYS A 67 15.41 -7.14 -3.96
CA LYS A 67 14.84 -8.48 -3.92
C LYS A 67 15.04 -9.30 -5.19
N ASN A 68 15.35 -8.63 -6.31
CA ASN A 68 15.39 -9.24 -7.63
C ASN A 68 14.10 -10.03 -7.98
N SER A 69 12.94 -9.43 -7.70
CA SER A 69 11.60 -9.98 -7.96
C SER A 69 10.75 -9.06 -8.86
N PRO A 70 11.08 -8.94 -10.16
CA PRO A 70 10.37 -8.05 -11.08
C PRO A 70 8.90 -8.44 -11.30
N ASP A 71 8.55 -9.72 -11.19
CA ASP A 71 7.17 -10.17 -11.34
C ASP A 71 6.28 -9.68 -10.20
N ASP A 72 6.79 -9.66 -8.97
CA ASP A 72 6.08 -9.06 -7.83
C ASP A 72 5.84 -7.58 -8.04
N PHE A 73 6.83 -6.85 -8.57
CA PHE A 73 6.67 -5.43 -8.88
C PHE A 73 5.54 -5.22 -9.87
N LYS A 74 5.47 -6.03 -10.93
CA LYS A 74 4.41 -5.95 -11.93
C LYS A 74 3.04 -6.23 -11.32
N ILE A 75 2.90 -7.30 -10.53
CA ILE A 75 1.64 -7.64 -9.84
C ILE A 75 1.21 -6.51 -8.91
N ILE A 76 2.14 -5.93 -8.15
CA ILE A 76 1.87 -4.79 -7.28
C ILE A 76 1.40 -3.59 -8.11
N LEU A 77 2.07 -3.26 -9.21
CA LEU A 77 1.72 -2.13 -10.07
C LEU A 77 0.31 -2.29 -10.68
N ASP A 78 -0.02 -3.50 -11.13
CA ASP A 78 -1.33 -3.87 -11.68
C ASP A 78 -2.44 -3.83 -10.63
N SER A 79 -2.13 -4.29 -9.42
CA SER A 79 -3.13 -4.55 -8.39
C SER A 79 -3.22 -3.44 -7.33
N LEU A 80 -2.35 -2.43 -7.37
CA LEU A 80 -2.20 -1.43 -6.30
C LEU A 80 -3.54 -0.82 -5.88
N THR A 81 -4.30 -0.32 -6.85
CA THR A 81 -5.64 0.26 -6.61
C THR A 81 -6.64 -0.78 -6.11
N GLN A 82 -6.56 -2.03 -6.59
CA GLN A 82 -7.46 -3.10 -6.14
C GLN A 82 -7.19 -3.48 -4.68
N ILE A 83 -5.92 -3.58 -4.27
CA ILE A 83 -5.53 -3.88 -2.88
C ILE A 83 -6.07 -2.81 -1.93
N ILE A 84 -6.00 -1.54 -2.33
CA ILE A 84 -6.48 -0.43 -1.49
C ILE A 84 -8.02 -0.37 -1.44
N LYS A 85 -8.71 -0.55 -2.57
CA LYS A 85 -10.18 -0.43 -2.63
C LYS A 85 -10.92 -1.67 -2.12
N TYR A 86 -10.30 -2.84 -2.27
CA TYR A 86 -10.89 -4.14 -1.98
C TYR A 86 -9.85 -5.03 -1.27
N PRO A 87 -9.32 -4.61 -0.11
CA PRO A 87 -8.46 -5.48 0.68
C PRO A 87 -9.27 -6.67 1.18
N ASP A 88 -8.58 -7.79 1.40
CA ASP A 88 -9.14 -8.94 2.12
C ASP A 88 -9.02 -8.71 3.64
N GLU A 89 -7.94 -8.05 4.08
CA GLU A 89 -7.71 -7.66 5.47
C GLU A 89 -7.09 -6.27 5.57
N VAL A 90 -7.34 -5.57 6.68
CA VAL A 90 -6.66 -4.34 7.06
C VAL A 90 -6.10 -4.51 8.47
N ARG A 91 -4.82 -4.21 8.64
CA ARG A 91 -4.11 -4.35 9.92
C ARG A 91 -3.41 -3.07 10.33
N LYS A 92 -3.21 -2.87 11.64
CA LYS A 92 -2.34 -1.81 12.16
C LYS A 92 -0.89 -2.16 11.87
N ASN A 93 -0.14 -1.23 11.29
CA ASN A 93 1.27 -1.48 11.02
C ASN A 93 2.10 -1.47 12.32
N HIS A 94 3.28 -2.07 12.28
CA HIS A 94 4.20 -2.07 13.40
C HIS A 94 4.76 -0.66 13.65
N LYS A 95 4.82 -0.20 14.92
CA LYS A 95 5.29 1.15 15.29
C LYS A 95 6.70 1.50 14.79
N SER A 96 7.56 0.49 14.59
CA SER A 96 8.92 0.68 14.06
C SER A 96 9.02 0.70 12.53
N LYS A 97 7.90 0.58 11.82
CA LYS A 97 7.84 0.62 10.34
C LYS A 97 7.05 1.86 9.91
N ARG A 98 7.37 2.36 8.72
CA ARG A 98 6.67 3.51 8.12
C ARG A 98 5.29 3.12 7.62
N GLY A 99 4.33 4.03 7.79
CA GLY A 99 2.92 3.85 7.47
C GLY A 99 2.11 3.36 8.67
N ASP A 100 0.84 3.74 8.70
CA ASP A 100 -0.08 3.49 9.80
C ASP A 100 -0.86 2.18 9.64
N PHE A 101 -1.18 1.83 8.41
CA PHE A 101 -2.09 0.74 8.07
C PHE A 101 -1.50 -0.14 6.97
N LEU A 102 -1.73 -1.44 7.07
CA LEU A 102 -1.44 -2.40 6.01
C LEU A 102 -2.75 -2.90 5.41
N PHE A 103 -2.95 -2.60 4.13
CA PHE A 103 -4.03 -3.12 3.31
C PHE A 103 -3.54 -4.37 2.61
N ILE A 104 -4.20 -5.50 2.84
CA ILE A 104 -3.68 -6.82 2.50
C ILE A 104 -4.63 -7.49 1.51
N LYS A 105 -4.06 -8.14 0.50
CA LYS A 105 -4.81 -8.93 -0.47
C LYS A 105 -4.05 -10.20 -0.86
N LYS A 106 -4.77 -11.30 -0.96
CA LYS A 106 -4.26 -12.56 -1.50
C LYS A 106 -4.45 -12.56 -3.01
N ILE A 107 -3.35 -12.75 -3.74
CA ILE A 107 -3.32 -12.82 -5.20
C ILE A 107 -2.48 -14.03 -5.58
N ASN A 108 -3.06 -14.99 -6.30
CA ASN A 108 -2.39 -16.23 -6.73
C ASN A 108 -1.69 -16.98 -5.57
N ASN A 109 -2.37 -17.13 -4.43
CA ASN A 109 -1.84 -17.75 -3.19
C ASN A 109 -0.71 -17.00 -2.47
N TYR A 110 -0.35 -15.80 -2.94
CA TYR A 110 0.61 -14.93 -2.25
C TYR A 110 -0.11 -13.78 -1.53
N THR A 111 0.42 -13.39 -0.38
CA THR A 111 -0.11 -12.26 0.40
C THR A 111 0.64 -10.99 0.02
N TYR A 112 -0.03 -10.10 -0.69
CA TYR A 112 0.46 -8.76 -0.99
C TYR A 112 -0.09 -7.76 0.00
N TYR A 113 0.70 -6.72 0.30
CA TYR A 113 0.23 -5.61 1.10
C TYR A 113 0.61 -4.26 0.48
N VAL A 114 -0.17 -3.25 0.83
CA VAL A 114 0.11 -1.83 0.63
C VAL A 114 0.14 -1.16 1.99
N SER A 115 1.24 -0.49 2.31
CA SER A 115 1.37 0.33 3.51
C SER A 115 0.91 1.75 3.20
N LEU A 116 -0.06 2.24 3.97
CA LEU A 116 -0.61 3.59 3.88
C LEU A 116 -0.28 4.39 5.14
N GLU A 117 0.05 5.66 4.96
CA GLU A 117 0.36 6.64 6.02
C GLU A 117 -0.68 7.76 6.01
N VAL A 118 -1.17 8.16 7.18
CA VAL A 118 -2.05 9.33 7.32
C VAL A 118 -1.19 10.59 7.29
N ILE A 119 -1.43 11.46 6.33
CA ILE A 119 -0.70 12.73 6.18
C ILE A 119 -1.56 13.88 6.69
N ASN A 120 -1.04 14.60 7.69
CA ASN A 120 -1.65 15.82 8.26
C ASN A 120 -3.12 15.65 8.66
N ALA A 121 -3.51 14.46 9.15
CA ALA A 121 -4.89 14.09 9.50
C ALA A 121 -5.92 14.31 8.37
N SER A 122 -5.45 14.40 7.12
CA SER A 122 -6.30 14.71 5.97
C SER A 122 -6.45 13.50 5.07
N ASN A 123 -5.36 13.05 4.45
CA ASN A 123 -5.38 12.04 3.39
C ASN A 123 -4.41 10.89 3.67
N LEU A 124 -4.49 9.86 2.82
CA LEU A 124 -3.64 8.67 2.89
C LEU A 124 -2.59 8.68 1.79
N ASP A 125 -1.35 8.39 2.14
CA ASP A 125 -0.25 8.23 1.18
C ASP A 125 0.20 6.77 1.12
N VAL A 126 0.37 6.26 -0.09
CA VAL A 126 1.12 5.02 -0.29
C VAL A 126 2.58 5.27 0.08
N VAL A 127 3.10 4.51 1.04
CA VAL A 127 4.52 4.60 1.44
C VAL A 127 5.34 3.40 0.98
N SER A 128 4.71 2.23 0.85
CA SER A 128 5.35 1.01 0.37
C SER A 128 4.31 -0.01 -0.05
N ALA A 129 4.71 -1.02 -0.81
CA ALA A 129 3.93 -2.19 -1.15
C ALA A 129 4.88 -3.36 -1.36
N SER A 130 4.49 -4.58 -0.99
CA SER A 130 5.34 -5.77 -1.19
C SER A 130 4.54 -7.06 -1.03
N VAL A 131 5.14 -8.17 -1.49
CA VAL A 131 4.76 -9.51 -1.07
C VAL A 131 5.33 -9.81 0.32
N THR A 132 4.57 -10.51 1.15
CA THR A 132 4.98 -10.98 2.48
C THR A 132 4.40 -12.35 2.81
N GLY A 133 4.94 -12.99 3.84
CA GLY A 133 4.41 -14.24 4.39
C GLY A 133 3.30 -14.00 5.41
N THR A 134 2.38 -14.96 5.53
CA THR A 134 1.25 -14.90 6.49
C THR A 134 1.72 -14.77 7.94
N LYS A 135 2.79 -15.47 8.32
CA LYS A 135 3.38 -15.44 9.68
C LYS A 135 3.76 -14.04 10.17
N TYR A 136 4.15 -13.13 9.27
CA TYR A 136 4.46 -11.75 9.65
C TYR A 136 3.17 -10.96 9.93
N ILE A 137 2.18 -11.15 9.05
CA ILE A 137 0.89 -10.47 9.10
C ILE A 137 0.06 -10.87 10.32
N GLU A 138 0.07 -12.15 10.68
CA GLU A 138 -0.66 -12.71 11.81
C GLU A 138 -0.28 -12.06 13.16
N LYS A 139 0.95 -11.53 13.28
CA LYS A 139 1.44 -10.85 14.49
C LYS A 139 0.93 -9.42 14.63
N LEU A 140 0.33 -8.87 13.58
CA LEU A 140 -0.16 -7.49 13.56
C LEU A 140 -1.62 -7.45 13.98
N LEU A 141 -2.02 -6.38 14.68
CA LEU A 141 -3.40 -6.16 15.10
C LEU A 141 -4.32 -6.09 13.88
N LEU A 142 -5.28 -7.02 13.80
CA LEU A 142 -6.33 -7.02 12.80
C LEU A 142 -7.34 -5.91 13.13
N LEU A 143 -7.57 -5.01 12.17
CA LEU A 143 -8.54 -3.92 12.32
C LEU A 143 -9.85 -4.25 11.61
N TRP A 144 -9.76 -4.91 10.46
CA TRP A 144 -10.91 -5.27 9.65
C TRP A 144 -10.56 -6.45 8.74
N SER A 145 -11.54 -7.31 8.47
CA SER A 145 -11.44 -8.43 7.51
C SER A 145 -12.71 -8.49 6.68
N TRP A 146 -12.59 -8.90 5.41
CA TRP A 146 -13.74 -9.23 4.58
C TRP A 146 -14.38 -10.56 4.98
N ASP A 147 -13.60 -11.48 5.56
CA ASP A 147 -14.09 -12.78 6.00
C ASP A 147 -15.02 -12.64 7.21
N PRO A 148 -16.30 -13.04 7.11
CA PRO A 148 -17.26 -12.94 8.20
C PRO A 148 -16.91 -13.83 9.42
N ALA A 149 -15.97 -14.77 9.29
CA ALA A 149 -15.66 -15.73 10.35
C ALA A 149 -14.67 -15.22 11.42
N ASN A 150 -14.01 -14.07 11.22
CA ASN A 150 -13.01 -13.53 12.17
C ASN A 150 -13.36 -12.09 12.59
N PRO A 151 -14.13 -11.90 13.67
CA PRO A 151 -14.33 -10.56 14.23
C PRO A 151 -12.99 -9.99 14.73
N PRO A 152 -12.77 -8.66 14.63
CA PRO A 152 -11.61 -8.03 15.25
C PRO A 152 -11.70 -8.24 16.78
N SER A 153 -10.66 -8.88 17.34
CA SER A 153 -10.49 -9.14 18.77
C SER A 153 -10.17 -7.88 19.56
#